data_AF-A0A9E6ATN7-F1
#
_entry.id   AF-A0A9E6ATN7-F1
#
_cell.length_a   1.000
_cell.length_b   1.000
_cell.length_c   1.000
_cell.angle_alpha   90.00
_cell.angle_beta   90.00
_cell.angle_gamma   90.00
#
_symmetry.space_group_name_H-M   'P 1'
#
loop_
_entity.id
_entity.type
_entity.pdbx_description
1 polymer ?
#
loop_
_entity_poly.entity_id
_entity_poly.type
_entity_poly.pdbx_seq_one_letter_code
_entity_poly.pdbx_strand_id
1 'polypeptide(L)' 'MAPSPIQLLVVAFLVLLLFGAGRLSDFGKGLGEGIRNFKKGLKDEDSPEQLSGSDSDKPDKPSGK' A
#
# COMPACT_ATOMS: atom_id res chain seq x y z
N MET A 1 -29.26 4.60 8.13
CA MET A 1 -28.85 3.44 7.31
C MET A 1 -27.43 3.68 6.84
N ALA A 2 -26.43 3.03 7.43
CA ALA A 2 -25.08 3.05 6.86
C ALA A 2 -25.07 2.14 5.63
N PRO A 3 -24.37 2.50 4.54
CA PRO A 3 -24.23 1.62 3.40
C PRO A 3 -23.54 0.33 3.84
N SER A 4 -24.08 -0.80 3.39
CA SER A 4 -23.54 -2.11 3.73
C SER A 4 -22.11 -2.24 3.18
N PRO A 5 -21.16 -2.85 3.91
CA PRO A 5 -19.77 -3.02 3.44
C PRO A 5 -19.65 -3.66 2.05
N ILE A 6 -20.61 -4.52 1.69
CA ILE A 6 -20.74 -5.13 0.37
C ILE A 6 -20.95 -4.10 -0.74
N GLN A 7 -21.72 -3.03 -0.51
CA GLN A 7 -21.95 -1.98 -1.51
C GLN A 7 -20.66 -1.21 -1.81
N LEU A 8 -19.85 -0.92 -0.78
CA LEU A 8 -18.55 -0.29 -0.96
C LEU A 8 -17.60 -1.16 -1.79
N LEU A 9 -17.62 -2.48 -1.57
CA LEU A 9 -16.85 -3.44 -2.38
C LEU A 9 -17.26 -3.44 -3.85
N VAL A 10 -18.57 -3.42 -4.14
CA VAL A 10 -19.08 -3.37 -5.52
C VAL A 10 -18.63 -2.09 -6.23
N VAL A 11 -18.71 -0.94 -5.55
CA VAL A 11 -18.25 0.34 -6.10
C VAL A 11 -16.72 0.33 -6.31
N ALA A 12 -15.96 -0.17 -5.34
CA ALA A 12 -14.50 -0.31 -5.46
C ALA A 12 -14.12 -1.21 -6.64
N PHE A 13 -14.88 -2.29 -6.88
CA PHE A 13 -14.65 -3.18 -8.01
C PHE A 13 -14.91 -2.50 -9.36
N LEU A 14 -15.97 -1.68 -9.47
CA LEU A 14 -16.23 -0.87 -10.66
C LEU A 14 -15.11 0.14 -10.91
N VAL A 15 -14.66 0.86 -9.88
CA VAL A 15 -13.51 1.78 -9.98
C VAL A 15 -12.26 1.01 -10.42
N LEU A 16 -12.00 -0.16 -9.86
CA LEU A 16 -10.87 -1.00 -10.25
C LEU A 16 -10.95 -1.45 -11.72
N LEU A 17 -12.13 -1.72 -12.26
CA LEU A 17 -12.32 -2.05 -13.68
C LEU A 17 -12.07 -0.84 -14.59
N LEU A 18 -12.51 0.36 -14.20
CA LEU A 18 -12.31 1.59 -14.99
C LEU A 18 -10.85 2.05 -14.97
N PHE A 19 -10.22 2.03 -13.80
CA PHE A 19 -8.86 2.55 -13.60
C PHE A 19 -7.78 1.47 -13.78
N GLY A 20 -8.12 0.20 -13.61
CA GLY A 20 -7.20 -0.94 -13.61
C GLY A 20 -6.41 -1.11 -12.31
N ALA A 21 -5.92 -2.33 -12.07
CA ALA A 21 -5.12 -2.66 -10.89
C ALA A 21 -3.75 -1.97 -10.86
N GLY A 22 -3.16 -1.69 -12.02
CA GLY A 22 -1.87 -1.00 -12.13
C GLY A 22 -1.92 0.41 -11.57
N ARG A 23 -2.91 1.21 -12.00
CA ARG A 23 -3.08 2.58 -11.51
C ARG A 23 -3.32 2.63 -10.01
N LEU A 24 -4.19 1.78 -9.48
CA LEU A 24 -4.46 1.74 -8.04
C LEU A 24 -3.21 1.35 -7.23
N SER A 25 -2.37 0.46 -7.76
CA SER A 25 -1.10 0.06 -7.13
C SER A 25 -0.07 1.19 -7.13
N ASP A 26 0.06 1.93 -8.23
CA ASP A 26 0.96 3.09 -8.29
C ASP A 26 0.52 4.21 -7.32
N PHE A 27 -0.78 4.51 -7.27
CA PHE A 27 -1.34 5.46 -6.30
C PHE A 27 -1.15 4.98 -4.85
N GLY A 28 -1.37 3.69 -4.59
CA GLY A 28 -1.21 3.08 -3.27
C GLY A 28 0.24 3.09 -2.78
N LYS A 29 1.21 2.84 -3.67
CA LYS A 29 2.64 2.92 -3.34
C LYS A 29 3.05 4.34 -2.93
N GLY A 30 2.66 5.36 -3.70
CA GLY A 30 2.96 6.75 -3.37
C GLY A 30 2.30 7.24 -2.08
N LEU A 31 1.03 6.89 -1.86
CA LEU A 31 0.34 7.21 -0.59
C LEU A 31 0.94 6.45 0.59
N GLY A 32 1.29 5.17 0.42
CA GLY A 32 1.88 4.33 1.45
C GLY A 32 3.25 4.85 1.90
N GLU A 33 4.10 5.26 0.96
CA GLU A 33 5.38 5.90 1.27
C GLU A 33 5.20 7.24 1.98
N GLY A 34 4.25 8.08 1.54
CA GLY A 34 3.93 9.35 2.19
C GLY A 34 3.47 9.17 3.64
N ILE A 35 2.53 8.25 3.88
CA ILE A 35 2.03 7.94 5.23
C ILE A 35 3.13 7.33 6.09
N ARG A 36 3.98 6.45 5.53
CA ARG A 36 5.11 5.84 6.24
C ARG A 36 6.13 6.89 6.69
N ASN A 37 6.50 7.83 5.80
CA ASN A 37 7.40 8.93 6.14
C ASN A 37 6.77 9.90 7.14
N PHE A 38 5.48 10.21 7.00
CA PHE A 38 4.75 11.04 7.95
C PHE A 38 4.75 10.41 9.36
N LYS A 39 4.44 9.12 9.45
CA LYS A 39 4.46 8.39 10.73
C LYS A 39 5.86 8.25 11.31
N LYS A 40 6.88 8.18 10.46
CA LYS A 40 8.29 8.14 10.88
C LYS A 40 8.72 9.49 11.48
N GLY A 41 8.41 10.59 10.80
CA GLY A 41 8.71 11.94 11.30
C GLY A 41 7.99 12.26 12.61
N LEU A 42 6.76 11.79 12.80
CA LEU A 42 6.04 11.92 14.08
C LEU A 42 6.62 11.06 15.20
N LYS A 43 7.30 9.94 14.88
CA LYS A 43 7.91 9.04 15.87
C LYS A 43 9.33 9.46 16.26
N ASP A 44 10.05 10.12 15.36
CA ASP A 44 11.40 10.63 15.63
C ASP A 44 11.43 11.73 16.70
N GLU A 45 10.29 12.38 17.01
CA GLU A 45 10.19 13.32 18.15
C GLU A 45 10.09 12.64 19.54
N ASP A 46 9.78 11.33 19.61
CA ASP A 46 9.47 10.64 20.89
C ASP A 46 10.45 9.51 21.30
N SER A 47 11.31 8.96 20.42
CA SER A 47 12.37 7.99 20.83
C SER A 47 13.35 7.58 19.71
N PRO A 48 14.65 7.39 20.00
CA PRO A 48 15.63 6.91 19.02
C PRO A 48 15.84 5.39 19.14
N GLU A 49 14.93 4.55 18.67
CA GLU A 49 15.25 3.13 18.44
C GLU A 49 14.43 2.49 17.31
N GLN A 50 15.13 2.30 16.19
CA GLN A 50 15.19 1.16 15.26
C GLN A 50 13.96 0.27 14.97
N LEU A 51 13.97 -0.25 13.73
CA LEU A 51 13.26 -1.42 13.17
C LEU A 51 11.80 -1.17 12.73
N SER A 52 11.25 -1.79 11.67
CA SER A 52 11.71 -2.71 10.63
C SER A 52 10.49 -2.96 9.71
N GLY A 53 10.73 -3.46 8.50
CA GLY A 53 9.74 -4.22 7.72
C GLY A 53 9.07 -3.46 6.58
N SER A 54 9.04 -3.93 5.33
CA SER A 54 9.58 -5.17 4.78
C SER A 54 9.84 -4.97 3.29
N ASP A 55 11.02 -5.42 2.87
CA ASP A 55 11.23 -6.05 1.57
C ASP A 55 10.07 -7.02 1.29
N SER A 56 9.37 -6.84 0.17
CA SER A 56 8.57 -7.87 -0.51
C SER A 56 8.22 -7.37 -1.91
N ASP A 57 9.21 -7.36 -2.81
CA ASP A 57 9.08 -8.04 -4.11
C ASP A 57 10.45 -8.14 -4.79
N LYS A 58 11.23 -9.13 -4.35
CA LYS A 58 12.21 -9.75 -5.23
C LYS A 58 12.02 -11.25 -5.15
N PRO A 59 11.46 -11.89 -6.19
CA PRO A 59 11.83 -13.24 -6.54
C PRO A 59 12.93 -13.12 -7.62
N ASP A 60 14.18 -13.01 -7.17
CA ASP A 60 15.28 -13.54 -7.98
C ASP A 60 15.07 -15.05 -8.07
N LYS A 61 14.70 -15.56 -9.25
CA LYS A 61 15.02 -16.94 -9.61
C LYS A 61 15.71 -16.96 -10.96
N PRO A 62 17.05 -16.83 -11.00
CA PRO A 62 17.83 -17.29 -12.14
C PRO A 62 17.95 -18.82 -11.98
N SER A 63 17.16 -19.59 -12.71
CA SER A 63 17.36 -21.02 -12.83
C SER A 63 17.65 -21.39 -14.28
N GLY A 64 18.95 -21.63 -14.54
CA GLY A 64 19.60 -22.45 -15.58
C GLY A 64 18.91 -22.59 -16.95
N LYS A 65 19.59 -22.31 -18.05
CA LYS A 65 20.93 -22.74 -18.43
C LYS A 65 21.59 -21.73 -19.36
#